data_AF-A0A3B3CEH6-F1
#
_entry.id   AF-A0A3B3CEH6-F1
#
_cell.length_a   1.000
_cell.length_b   1.000
_cell.length_c   1.000
_cell.angle_alpha   90.00
_cell.angle_beta   90.00
_cell.angle_gamma   90.00
#
_symmetry.space_group_name_H-M   'P 1'
#
loop_
_entity.id
_entity.type
_entity.pdbx_description
1 polymer ?
#
loop_
_entity_poly.entity_id
_entity_poly.type
_entity_poly.pdbx_seq_one_letter_code
_entity_poly.pdbx_strand_id
1 'polypeptide(L)'
;LDTGTVLFEIAKPPNSDDGGDLDVAAGRFVRYQFTPAFLKLRTVGATVEFTVGDRPINSFRMIERHYFQGRLLKNFDFDFGFCIPNSRNTCEHIYEFPQLPDDLSEFLSLMSVGDGERR
;
A
#
# COMPACT_ATOMS: atom_id res chain seq x y z
N LEU A 1 -13.50 6.26 -1.10
CA LEU A 1 -14.79 5.85 -0.50
C LEU A 1 -15.69 7.04 -0.14
N ASP A 2 -15.17 8.24 0.14
CA ASP A 2 -16.00 9.45 0.30
C ASP A 2 -16.06 10.34 -0.98
N THR A 3 -15.05 10.29 -1.86
CA THR A 3 -14.97 11.11 -3.09
C THR A 3 -14.90 10.30 -4.40
N GLY A 4 -14.75 8.97 -4.32
CA GLY A 4 -14.51 8.09 -5.47
C GLY A 4 -13.18 8.33 -6.21
N THR A 5 -12.32 9.22 -5.73
CA THR A 5 -11.05 9.57 -6.37
C THR A 5 -10.05 8.42 -6.29
N VAL A 6 -9.44 8.05 -7.42
CA VAL A 6 -8.29 7.13 -7.46
C VAL A 6 -7.04 7.92 -7.04
N LEU A 7 -6.42 7.51 -5.94
CA LEU A 7 -5.25 8.20 -5.37
C LEU A 7 -3.93 7.67 -5.96
N PHE A 8 -3.91 6.39 -6.32
CA PHE A 8 -2.77 5.70 -6.90
C PHE A 8 -3.23 4.41 -7.56
N GLU A 9 -2.60 4.05 -8.67
CA GLU A 9 -2.85 2.80 -9.37
C GLU A 9 -1.52 2.31 -9.99
N ILE A 10 -1.24 1.02 -9.86
CA ILE A 10 -0.10 0.37 -10.49
C ILE A 10 -0.49 -1.05 -10.89
N ALA A 11 -0.07 -1.47 -12.08
CA ALA A 11 -0.28 -2.83 -12.59
C ALA A 11 1.07 -3.46 -12.93
N LYS A 12 1.24 -4.76 -12.62
CA LYS A 12 2.40 -5.53 -13.09
C LYS A 12 2.31 -5.66 -14.63
N PRO A 13 3.33 -5.28 -15.41
CA PRO A 13 3.31 -5.42 -16.85
C PRO A 13 3.28 -6.90 -17.28
N PRO A 14 2.59 -7.25 -18.38
CA PRO A 14 2.30 -8.64 -18.75
C PRO A 14 3.53 -9.51 -19.11
N ASN A 15 4.69 -8.89 -19.38
CA ASN A 15 5.91 -9.56 -19.82
C ASN A 15 7.05 -9.50 -18.79
N SER A 16 6.74 -9.35 -17.50
CA SER A 16 7.74 -9.49 -16.46
C SER A 16 7.93 -10.98 -16.15
N ASP A 17 8.82 -11.62 -16.90
CA ASP A 17 9.20 -13.02 -16.67
C ASP A 17 9.73 -13.19 -15.23
N ASP A 18 9.02 -13.99 -14.42
CA ASP A 18 9.48 -14.45 -13.09
C ASP A 18 10.66 -15.46 -13.19
N GLY A 19 11.31 -15.54 -14.35
CA GLY A 19 12.21 -16.62 -14.78
C GLY A 19 13.69 -16.28 -14.85
N GLY A 20 14.16 -15.24 -14.17
CA GLY A 20 15.58 -14.90 -14.11
C GLY A 20 15.96 -14.42 -12.71
N ASP A 21 17.21 -14.65 -12.35
CA ASP A 21 17.97 -14.19 -11.17
C ASP A 21 18.01 -12.64 -11.08
N LEU A 22 16.84 -12.01 -11.23
CA LEU A 22 16.62 -10.59 -11.07
C LEU A 22 16.47 -10.36 -9.58
N ASP A 23 17.36 -9.52 -9.07
CA ASP A 23 17.45 -9.09 -7.68
C ASP A 23 16.08 -9.10 -7.02
N VAL A 24 15.88 -10.07 -6.14
CA VAL A 24 14.61 -10.34 -5.43
C VAL A 24 14.09 -9.07 -4.72
N ALA A 25 14.94 -8.07 -4.50
CA ALA A 25 14.60 -6.75 -3.98
C ALA A 25 13.91 -5.81 -5.00
N ALA A 26 14.21 -5.92 -6.30
CA ALA A 26 13.81 -4.95 -7.33
C ALA A 26 12.29 -4.79 -7.50
N GLY A 27 11.50 -5.79 -7.11
CA GLY A 27 10.02 -5.75 -7.15
C GLY A 27 9.33 -5.53 -5.80
N ARG A 28 10.08 -5.34 -4.71
CA ARG A 28 9.53 -5.30 -3.33
C ARG A 28 9.40 -3.89 -2.74
N PHE A 29 9.87 -2.88 -3.45
CA PHE A 29 9.84 -1.49 -2.99
C PHE A 29 8.98 -0.63 -3.92
N VAL A 30 8.04 0.10 -3.35
CA VAL A 30 7.21 1.09 -4.04
C VAL A 30 7.37 2.43 -3.34
N ARG A 31 7.65 3.49 -4.10
CA ARG A 31 7.70 4.85 -3.59
C ARG A 31 6.41 5.58 -3.97
N TYR A 32 5.59 5.87 -2.97
CA TYR A 32 4.39 6.67 -3.13
C TYR A 32 4.71 8.17 -3.11
N GLN A 33 4.02 8.93 -3.95
CA GLN A 33 4.01 10.39 -3.91
C GLN A 33 2.56 10.85 -3.73
N PHE A 34 2.22 11.21 -2.50
CA PHE A 34 0.90 11.70 -2.15
C PHE A 34 0.93 13.20 -1.87
N THR A 35 -0.21 13.85 -2.06
CA THR A 35 -0.39 15.24 -1.67
C THR A 35 -0.69 15.33 -0.17
N PRO A 36 -0.48 16.49 0.48
CA PRO A 36 -0.87 16.71 1.88
C PRO A 36 -2.33 16.36 2.20
N ALA A 37 -3.23 16.51 1.21
CA ALA A 37 -4.64 16.18 1.36
C ALA A 37 -4.89 14.71 1.70
N PHE A 38 -3.97 13.82 1.35
CA PHE A 38 -4.02 12.39 1.68
C PHE A 38 -4.09 12.14 3.19
N LEU A 39 -3.36 12.91 3.99
CA LEU A 39 -3.31 12.77 5.45
C LEU A 39 -4.62 13.18 6.13
N LYS A 40 -5.51 13.88 5.41
CA LYS A 40 -6.82 14.32 5.89
C LYS A 40 -7.94 13.34 5.55
N LEU A 41 -7.63 12.28 4.79
CA LEU A 41 -8.62 11.27 4.44
C LEU A 41 -8.98 10.44 5.68
N ARG A 42 -10.27 10.19 5.86
CA ARG A 42 -10.78 9.33 6.94
C ARG A 42 -10.61 7.85 6.60
N THR A 43 -10.96 7.50 5.37
CA THR A 43 -10.96 6.12 4.87
C THR A 43 -10.47 6.02 3.43
N VAL A 44 -9.63 5.03 3.15
CA VAL A 44 -9.18 4.67 1.80
C VAL A 44 -9.48 3.21 1.55
N GLY A 45 -9.98 2.88 0.36
CA GLY A 45 -10.10 1.50 -0.09
C GLY A 45 -8.91 1.16 -0.98
N ALA A 46 -8.27 0.02 -0.75
CA ALA A 46 -7.23 -0.51 -1.63
C ALA A 46 -7.71 -1.83 -2.21
N THR A 47 -7.89 -1.86 -3.53
CA THR A 47 -8.11 -3.11 -4.26
C THR A 47 -6.77 -3.68 -4.67
N VAL A 48 -6.53 -4.92 -4.26
CA VAL A 48 -5.32 -5.68 -4.59
C VAL A 48 -5.72 -6.89 -5.39
N GLU A 49 -4.94 -7.14 -6.43
CA GLU A 49 -5.11 -8.30 -7.27
C GLU A 49 -3.81 -9.10 -7.33
N PHE A 50 -3.93 -10.40 -7.19
CA PHE A 50 -2.79 -11.30 -7.13
C PHE A 50 -3.12 -12.67 -7.68
N THR A 51 -2.10 -13.35 -8.21
CA THR A 51 -2.21 -14.73 -8.71
C THR A 51 -1.63 -15.70 -7.69
N VAL A 52 -2.28 -16.85 -7.54
CA VAL A 52 -1.80 -17.96 -6.71
C VAL A 52 -1.36 -19.11 -7.61
N GLY A 53 -0.22 -19.70 -7.28
CA GLY A 53 0.32 -20.86 -7.98
C GLY A 53 -0.51 -22.14 -7.77
N ASP A 54 0.09 -23.28 -8.05
CA ASP A 54 -0.56 -24.59 -8.02
C ASP A 54 -0.98 -25.05 -6.62
N ARG A 55 -0.35 -24.54 -5.57
CA ARG A 55 -0.65 -24.89 -4.18
C ARG A 55 -1.70 -23.96 -3.57
N PRO A 56 -2.73 -24.51 -2.91
CA PRO A 56 -3.71 -23.69 -2.19
C PRO A 56 -3.02 -22.97 -1.02
N ILE A 57 -3.43 -21.73 -0.77
CA ILE A 57 -2.98 -20.96 0.40
C ILE A 57 -4.14 -20.87 1.38
N ASN A 58 -3.90 -21.33 2.60
CA ASN A 58 -4.85 -21.22 3.70
C ASN A 58 -4.42 -20.10 4.63
N SER A 59 -5.37 -19.33 5.16
CA SER A 59 -5.13 -18.26 6.14
C SER A 59 -4.08 -17.24 5.67
N PHE A 60 -4.18 -16.79 4.42
CA PHE A 60 -3.27 -15.79 3.89
C PHE A 60 -3.50 -14.46 4.63
N ARG A 61 -2.45 -13.92 5.25
CA ARG A 61 -2.57 -12.75 6.13
C ARG A 61 -1.45 -11.76 5.86
N MET A 62 -1.80 -10.48 5.81
CA MET A 62 -0.86 -9.37 5.64
C MET A 62 -0.88 -8.48 6.88
N ILE A 63 0.31 -8.21 7.43
CA ILE A 63 0.49 -7.23 8.49
C ILE A 63 1.30 -6.08 7.94
N GLU A 64 0.65 -4.94 7.77
CA GLU A 64 1.25 -3.72 7.20
C GLU A 64 1.46 -2.69 8.31
N ARG A 65 2.70 -2.21 8.48
CA ARG A 65 3.05 -1.26 9.54
C ARG A 65 3.64 0.01 8.95
N HIS A 66 3.05 1.15 9.32
CA HIS A 66 3.53 2.46 8.90
C HIS A 66 4.31 3.11 10.02
N TYR A 67 5.50 3.61 9.70
CA TYR A 67 6.39 4.26 10.65
C TYR A 67 6.74 5.66 10.17
N PHE A 68 6.92 6.57 11.11
CA PHE A 68 7.56 7.85 10.87
C PHE A 68 8.70 8.04 11.85
N GLN A 69 9.92 8.20 11.33
CA GLN A 69 11.15 8.34 12.12
C GLN A 69 11.30 7.27 13.21
N GLY A 70 10.97 6.01 12.89
CA GLY A 70 11.06 4.88 13.82
C GLY A 70 9.88 4.74 14.79
N ARG A 71 8.97 5.72 14.85
CA ARG A 71 7.72 5.62 15.64
C ARG A 71 6.62 4.96 14.81
N LEU A 72 5.99 3.92 15.36
CA LEU A 72 4.83 3.28 14.75
C LEU A 72 3.65 4.26 14.72
N LEU A 73 3.11 4.49 13.53
CA LEU A 73 1.90 5.29 13.32
C LEU A 73 0.65 4.40 13.34
N LYS A 74 0.70 3.28 12.62
CA LYS A 74 -0.44 2.36 12.49
C LYS A 74 0.03 0.96 12.11
N ASN A 75 -0.69 -0.03 12.62
CA ASN A 75 -0.57 -1.43 12.26
C ASN A 75 -1.91 -1.88 11.66
N PHE A 76 -1.89 -2.25 10.40
CA PHE A 76 -3.01 -2.88 9.72
C PHE A 76 -2.78 -4.38 9.65
N ASP A 77 -3.86 -5.13 9.84
CA ASP A 77 -3.83 -6.57 9.98
C ASP A 77 -4.99 -7.14 9.18
N PHE A 78 -4.66 -7.69 8.02
CA PHE A 78 -5.62 -8.10 7.02
C PHE A 78 -5.56 -9.61 6.83
N ASP A 79 -6.71 -10.27 6.98
CA ASP A 79 -6.88 -11.69 6.70
C ASP A 79 -7.59 -11.85 5.35
N PHE A 80 -6.86 -12.38 4.37
CA PHE A 80 -7.36 -12.71 3.04
C PHE A 80 -8.05 -14.08 3.03
N GLY A 81 -7.85 -14.91 4.07
CA GLY A 81 -8.45 -16.23 4.19
C GLY A 81 -7.87 -17.25 3.19
N PHE A 82 -8.76 -18.01 2.56
CA PHE A 82 -8.38 -19.06 1.60
C PHE A 82 -8.19 -18.48 0.20
N CYS A 83 -7.07 -18.76 -0.44
CA CYS A 83 -6.81 -18.37 -1.82
C CYS A 83 -6.81 -19.59 -2.75
N ILE A 84 -7.58 -19.49 -3.83
CA ILE A 84 -7.83 -20.60 -4.76
C ILE A 84 -6.55 -20.87 -5.58
N PRO A 85 -6.08 -22.12 -5.70
CA PRO A 85 -4.90 -22.45 -6.52
C PRO A 85 -5.14 -22.20 -8.01
N ASN A 86 -4.07 -21.89 -8.75
CA ASN A 86 -4.07 -21.61 -10.19
C ASN A 86 -5.11 -20.55 -10.61
N SER A 87 -5.30 -19.54 -9.77
CA SER A 87 -6.33 -18.51 -9.98
C SER A 87 -5.82 -17.10 -9.72
N ARG A 88 -6.55 -16.13 -10.26
CA ARG A 88 -6.43 -14.71 -9.98
C ARG A 88 -7.46 -14.35 -8.92
N ASN A 89 -6.99 -13.79 -7.82
CA ASN A 89 -7.81 -13.40 -6.67
C ASN A 89 -7.79 -11.87 -6.57
N THR A 90 -8.92 -11.29 -6.18
CA THR A 90 -9.07 -9.87 -5.93
C THR A 90 -9.59 -9.67 -4.52
N CYS A 91 -8.98 -8.75 -3.78
CA CYS A 91 -9.37 -8.42 -2.42
C CYS A 91 -9.40 -6.90 -2.25
N GLU A 92 -10.40 -6.39 -1.54
CA GLU A 92 -10.49 -4.98 -1.16
C GLU A 92 -10.24 -4.84 0.34
N HIS A 93 -9.27 -4.00 0.71
CA HIS A 93 -8.98 -3.64 2.09
C HIS A 93 -9.39 -2.20 2.36
N ILE A 94 -10.12 -2.00 3.45
CA ILE A 94 -10.50 -0.66 3.91
C ILE A 94 -9.51 -0.21 4.98
N TYR A 95 -8.78 0.85 4.67
CA TYR A 95 -7.85 1.52 5.56
C TYR A 95 -8.58 2.65 6.28
N GLU A 96 -8.70 2.54 7.60
CA GLU A 96 -9.09 3.64 8.47
C GLU A 96 -7.86 4.37 8.97
N PHE A 97 -7.74 5.64 8.60
CA PHE A 97 -6.57 6.44 8.96
C PHE A 97 -6.52 6.65 10.48
N PRO A 98 -5.33 6.57 11.10
CA PRO A 98 -5.19 6.95 12.49
C PRO A 98 -5.54 8.43 12.67
N GLN A 99 -6.10 8.78 13.82
CA GLN A 99 -6.11 10.18 14.25
C GLN A 99 -4.68 10.54 14.64
N LEU A 100 -4.00 11.24 13.74
CA LEU A 100 -2.68 11.79 14.00
C LEU A 100 -2.84 13.08 14.82
N PRO A 101 -1.94 13.36 15.79
CA PRO A 101 -1.88 14.67 16.42
C PRO A 101 -1.71 15.77 15.36
N ASP A 102 -2.36 16.91 15.55
CA ASP A 102 -2.36 18.01 14.58
C ASP A 102 -0.94 18.43 14.20
N ASP A 103 -0.05 18.60 15.19
CA ASP A 103 1.36 18.95 14.99
C ASP A 103 2.10 17.95 14.08
N LEU A 104 1.80 16.65 14.23
CA LEU A 104 2.43 15.60 13.42
C LEU A 104 1.86 15.57 12.00
N SER A 105 0.55 15.78 11.85
CA SER A 105 -0.11 15.85 10.55
C SER A 105 0.38 17.06 9.75
N GLU A 106 0.54 18.21 10.40
CA GLU A 106 1.11 19.43 9.80
C GLU A 106 2.57 19.20 9.41
N PHE A 107 3.39 18.61 10.30
CA PHE A 107 4.78 18.29 9.98
C PHE A 107 4.91 17.37 8.76
N LEU A 108 4.14 16.28 8.70
CA LEU A 108 4.13 15.36 7.57
C LEU A 108 3.65 16.04 6.28
N SER A 109 2.65 16.92 6.39
CA SER A 109 2.15 17.72 5.27
C SER A 109 3.24 18.63 4.70
N LEU A 110 3.97 19.35 5.54
CA LEU A 110 5.07 20.24 5.13
C LEU A 110 6.21 19.46 4.46
N MET A 111 6.55 18.27 4.97
CA MET A 111 7.56 17.41 4.37
C MET A 111 7.15 16.88 2.99
N SER A 112 5.85 16.68 2.73
CA SER A 112 5.36 16.25 1.41
C SER A 112 5.42 17.36 0.35
N VAL A 113 5.63 18.62 0.76
CA VAL A 113 5.70 19.80 -0.13
C VAL A 113 7.15 20.14 -0.53
N GLY A 114 8.18 19.59 0.12
CA GLY A 114 9.56 20.05 -0.01
C GLY A 114 10.56 19.07 -0.65
N ASP A 115 10.77 19.19 -1.98
CA ASP A 115 12.11 19.34 -2.59
C ASP A 115 12.02 19.77 -4.09
N GLY A 116 11.12 20.70 -4.42
CA GLY A 116 10.99 21.29 -5.75
C GLY A 116 11.72 22.62 -5.95
N GLU A 117 12.29 23.21 -4.90
CA GLU A 117 12.88 24.55 -4.95
C GLU A 117 14.06 24.70 -3.97
N ARG A 118 15.15 23.95 -4.22
CA ARG A 118 16.49 24.40 -3.86
C ARG A 118 17.41 24.19 -5.06
N ARG A 119 17.87 25.32 -5.59
CA ARG A 119 18.92 25.43 -6.61
C ARG A 119 20.22 24.79 -6.15
#